data_AF-A0A6B3FBE4-F1
#
_entry.id   AF-A0A6B3FBE4-F1
#
_cell.length_a   1.000
_cell.length_b   1.000
_cell.length_c   1.000
_cell.angle_alpha   90.00
_cell.angle_beta   90.00
_cell.angle_gamma   90.00
#
_symmetry.space_group_name_H-M   'P 1'
#
loop_
_entity.id
_entity.type
_entity.pdbx_description
1 polymer ?
#
loop_
_entity_poly.entity_id
_entity_poly.type
_entity_poly.pdbx_seq_one_letter_code
_entity_poly.pdbx_strand_id
1 'polypeptide(L)'
;NVKYRDDKSYPYLAVTMNEEFPRAQVMRGAKRKGVRYFGPYGHAWAIRDTVDLLLRVFPVRTCSAGVFKNAARTGRPCLLGYI
;
A
#
# COMPACT_ATOMS: atom_id res chain seq x y z
N ASN A 1 5.95 -4.90 34.50
CA ASN A 1 5.19 -5.19 33.25
C ASN A 1 5.97 -4.60 32.08
N VAL A 2 7.06 -5.27 31.67
CA VAL A 2 7.87 -4.85 30.52
C VAL A 2 7.06 -5.21 29.27
N LYS A 3 6.29 -4.25 28.75
CA LYS A 3 5.84 -4.31 27.37
C LYS A 3 7.10 -4.22 26.53
N TYR A 4 7.61 -5.38 26.10
CA TYR A 4 8.49 -5.48 24.95
C TYR A 4 7.73 -4.92 23.74
N ARG A 5 7.72 -3.58 23.61
CA ARG A 5 7.57 -2.88 22.34
C ARG A 5 8.83 -3.21 21.55
N ASP A 6 8.90 -4.44 21.06
CA ASP A 6 9.88 -4.79 20.05
C ASP A 6 9.61 -3.84 18.88
N ASP A 7 10.51 -2.90 18.65
CA ASP A 7 10.50 -1.92 17.56
C ASP A 7 10.60 -2.58 16.16
N LYS A 8 10.27 -3.88 16.04
CA LYS A 8 9.88 -4.50 14.79
C LYS A 8 8.54 -3.92 14.39
N SER A 9 8.60 -2.76 13.72
CA SER A 9 7.44 -2.12 13.11
C SER A 9 6.76 -3.12 12.18
N TYR A 10 5.71 -3.80 12.66
CA TYR A 10 4.98 -4.78 11.90
C TYR A 10 4.44 -4.13 10.61
N PRO A 11 4.54 -4.82 9.47
CA PRO A 11 3.94 -4.34 8.23
C PRO A 11 2.41 -4.27 8.36
N TYR A 12 1.86 -3.22 7.80
CA TYR A 12 0.43 -3.02 7.60
C TYR A 12 0.16 -2.86 6.11
N LEU A 13 -0.95 -3.40 5.65
CA LEU A 13 -1.53 -3.02 4.36
C LEU A 13 -2.30 -1.72 4.55
N ALA A 14 -1.82 -0.67 3.91
CA ALA A 14 -2.43 0.66 3.92
C ALA A 14 -3.17 0.90 2.61
N VAL A 15 -4.46 1.20 2.70
CA VAL A 15 -5.30 1.59 1.56
C VAL A 15 -5.72 3.04 1.74
N THR A 16 -5.27 3.93 0.86
CA THR A 16 -5.64 5.34 0.92
C THR A 16 -7.09 5.51 0.48
N MET A 17 -7.92 6.09 1.35
CA MET A 17 -9.33 6.41 1.04
C MET A 17 -9.55 7.91 0.83
N ASN A 18 -8.50 8.71 0.97
CA ASN A 18 -8.50 10.17 0.83
C ASN A 18 -8.00 10.64 -0.55
N GLU A 19 -7.63 9.72 -1.44
CA GLU A 19 -7.24 10.02 -2.81
C GLU A 19 -8.39 9.63 -3.75
N GLU A 20 -8.58 10.37 -4.86
CA GLU A 20 -9.59 10.08 -5.89
C GLU A 20 -9.47 8.65 -6.43
N PHE A 21 -8.24 8.17 -6.56
CA PHE A 21 -7.94 6.76 -6.87
C PHE A 21 -7.25 6.12 -5.66
N PRO A 22 -7.87 5.10 -5.02
CA PRO A 22 -7.29 4.48 -3.85
C PRO A 22 -5.98 3.78 -4.19
N ARG A 23 -4.99 3.91 -3.29
CA ARG A 23 -3.69 3.26 -3.40
C ARG A 23 -3.55 2.19 -2.33
N ALA A 24 -3.18 0.98 -2.74
CA ALA A 24 -2.77 -0.09 -1.82
C ALA A 24 -1.24 -0.11 -1.70
N GLN A 25 -0.72 -0.07 -0.47
CA GLN A 25 0.72 -0.15 -0.21
C GLN A 25 0.99 -0.89 1.11
N VAL A 26 2.05 -1.67 1.17
CA VAL A 26 2.54 -2.25 2.43
C VAL A 26 3.50 -1.24 3.07
N MET A 27 3.16 -0.75 4.27
CA MET A 27 3.99 0.21 4.99
C MET A 27 4.23 -0.22 6.44
N ARG A 28 5.29 0.33 7.02
CA ARG A 28 5.63 0.20 8.44
C ARG A 28 5.51 1.58 9.10
N GLY A 29 5.20 1.60 10.39
CA GLY A 29 5.21 2.82 11.20
C GLY A 29 3.84 3.48 11.39
N ALA A 30 3.85 4.81 11.53
CA ALA A 30 2.70 5.58 12.01
C ALA A 30 1.52 5.60 11.03
N LYS A 31 0.32 5.43 11.58
CA LYS A 31 -0.94 5.52 10.83
C LYS A 31 -1.24 6.97 10.45
N ARG A 32 -1.65 7.19 9.21
CA ARG A 32 -2.05 8.49 8.65
C ARG A 32 -3.58 8.57 8.61
N LYS A 33 -4.13 9.78 8.81
CA LYS A 33 -5.57 10.02 8.68
C LYS A 33 -6.00 9.84 7.22
N GLY A 34 -7.21 9.32 6.99
CA GLY A 34 -7.75 9.06 5.66
C GLY A 34 -7.20 7.79 4.97
N VAL A 35 -6.46 6.96 5.71
CA VAL A 35 -5.92 5.69 5.23
C VAL A 35 -6.47 4.55 6.09
N ARG A 36 -6.99 3.51 5.44
CA ARG A 36 -7.41 2.27 6.10
C ARG A 36 -6.20 1.37 6.27
N TYR A 37 -6.02 0.84 7.47
CA TYR A 37 -4.90 -0.02 7.82
C TYR A 37 -5.41 -1.42 8.15
N PHE A 38 -4.88 -2.42 7.48
CA PHE A 38 -5.09 -3.84 7.75
C PHE A 38 -3.78 -4.43 8.28
N GLY A 39 -3.82 -5.22 9.35
CA GLY A 39 -2.64 -5.70 10.08
C GLY A 39 -2.70 -5.34 11.58
N PRO A 40 -1.66 -5.65 12.39
CA PRO A 40 -0.27 -5.94 12.03
C PRO A 40 -0.05 -7.37 11.51
N TYR A 41 0.74 -7.52 10.46
CA TYR A 41 1.10 -8.85 9.94
C TYR A 41 2.47 -9.28 10.47
N GLY A 42 2.61 -10.53 10.93
CA GLY A 42 3.87 -11.06 11.46
C GLY A 42 4.97 -11.18 10.40
N HIS A 43 4.61 -11.56 9.17
CA HIS A 43 5.55 -11.75 8.06
C HIS A 43 5.28 -10.75 6.93
N ALA A 44 6.29 -9.93 6.60
CA ALA A 44 6.17 -8.92 5.54
C ALA A 44 6.11 -9.50 4.13
N TRP A 45 6.62 -10.72 3.94
CA TRP A 45 6.58 -11.40 2.65
C TRP A 45 5.18 -11.94 2.35
N ALA A 46 4.57 -12.66 3.31
CA ALA A 46 3.23 -13.22 3.17
C ALA A 46 2.16 -12.15 2.82
N ILE A 47 2.24 -10.96 3.40
CA ILE A 47 1.30 -9.87 3.05
C ILE A 47 1.57 -9.30 1.65
N ARG A 48 2.83 -9.24 1.18
CA ARG A 48 3.13 -8.78 -0.18
C ARG A 48 2.54 -9.73 -1.21
N ASP A 49 2.75 -11.03 -1.04
CA ASP A 49 2.20 -12.04 -1.94
C ASP A 49 0.66 -12.02 -1.96
N THR A 50 0.04 -11.86 -0.79
CA THR A 50 -1.42 -11.72 -0.68
C THR A 50 -1.91 -10.47 -1.39
N VAL A 51 -1.22 -9.34 -1.23
CA VAL A 51 -1.56 -8.09 -1.90
C VAL A 51 -1.36 -8.22 -3.41
N ASP A 52 -0.27 -8.83 -3.87
CA ASP A 52 -0.01 -9.04 -5.29
C ASP A 52 -1.08 -9.95 -5.92
N LEU A 53 -1.53 -10.97 -5.20
CA LEU A 53 -2.66 -11.80 -5.64
C LEU A 53 -3.96 -10.99 -5.70
N LEU A 54 -4.26 -10.21 -4.67
CA LEU A 54 -5.46 -9.36 -4.64
C LEU A 54 -5.45 -8.31 -5.76
N LEU A 55 -4.29 -7.73 -6.06
CA LEU A 55 -4.12 -6.73 -7.11
C LEU A 55 -4.33 -7.30 -8.52
N ARG A 56 -4.18 -8.62 -8.72
CA ARG A 56 -4.54 -9.29 -9.98
C ARG A 56 -6.05 -9.37 -10.18
N VAL A 57 -6.81 -9.56 -9.11
CA VAL A 57 -8.28 -9.69 -9.17
C VAL A 57 -8.95 -8.32 -9.12
N PHE A 58 -8.44 -7.43 -8.27
CA PHE A 58 -8.91 -6.07 -8.08
C PHE A 58 -7.77 -5.12 -8.43
N PRO A 59 -7.71 -4.59 -9.67
CA PRO A 59 -6.64 -3.69 -10.06
C PRO A 59 -6.77 -2.38 -9.29
N VAL A 60 -5.98 -2.26 -8.22
CA VAL A 60 -5.86 -1.04 -7.41
C VAL A 60 -4.51 -0.40 -7.73
N ARG A 61 -4.48 0.92 -7.68
CA ARG A 61 -3.25 1.68 -7.89
C ARG A 61 -2.22 1.34 -6.80
N THR A 62 -0.97 1.19 -7.18
CA THR A 62 0.18 1.05 -6.24
C THR A 62 1.18 2.19 -6.39
N CYS A 63 1.12 2.94 -7.50
CA CYS A 63 2.05 4.01 -7.80
C CYS A 63 1.87 5.22 -6.87
N SER A 64 2.98 5.88 -6.52
CA SER A 64 2.95 7.10 -5.71
C SER A 64 2.21 8.24 -6.42
N ALA A 65 1.77 9.26 -5.68
CA ALA A 65 1.06 10.42 -6.24
C ALA A 65 1.89 11.20 -7.27
N GLY A 66 3.21 11.28 -7.07
CA GLY A 66 4.11 11.91 -8.05
C GLY A 66 4.15 11.15 -9.37
N VAL A 67 4.28 9.82 -9.30
CA VAL A 67 4.27 8.97 -10.50
C VAL A 67 2.92 9.03 -11.21
N PHE A 68 1.81 9.03 -10.47
CA PHE A 68 0.46 9.17 -11.02
C PHE A 68 0.28 10.47 -11.81
N LYS A 69 0.66 11.61 -11.21
CA LYS A 69 0.56 12.92 -11.88
C LYS A 69 1.46 13.00 -13.11
N ASN A 70 2.68 12.45 -13.04
CA ASN A 70 3.59 12.43 -14.18
C ASN A 70 3.08 11.53 -15.31
N ALA A 71 2.50 10.38 -14.99
CA ALA A 71 1.92 9.46 -15.96
C ALA A 71 0.69 10.09 -16.65
N ALA A 72 -0.19 10.74 -15.89
CA ALA A 72 -1.32 11.50 -16.43
C ALA A 72 -0.85 12.63 -17.38
N ARG A 73 0.22 13.36 -17.01
CA ARG A 73 0.82 14.40 -17.86
C ARG A 73 1.41 13.85 -19.16
N THR A 74 1.91 12.62 -19.14
CA THR A 74 2.57 11.97 -20.29
C THR A 74 1.59 11.12 -21.11
N GLY A 75 0.31 11.08 -20.75
CA GLY A 75 -0.71 10.26 -21.43
C GLY A 75 -0.53 8.74 -21.25
N ARG A 76 0.27 8.29 -20.27
CA ARG A 76 0.49 6.86 -20.00
C ARG A 76 -0.40 6.40 -18.83
N PRO A 77 -1.15 5.30 -18.96
CA PRO A 77 -1.90 4.75 -17.84
C PRO A 77 -0.91 4.18 -16.81
N CYS A 78 -0.99 4.66 -15.57
CA CYS A 78 -0.15 4.21 -14.45
C CYS A 78 -0.66 2.90 -13.84
N LEU A 79 -1.02 1.94 -14.68
CA LEU A 79 -1.43 0.61 -14.26
C LEU A 79 -0.17 -0.27 -14.27
N LEU A 80 0.01 -1.07 -13.20
CA LEU A 80 1.13 -2.01 -13.01
C LEU A 80 1.29 -3.07 -14.14
N GLY A 81 0.45 -3.04 -15.17
CA GLY A 81 0.50 -3.92 -16.34
C GLY A 81 1.35 -3.41 -17.51
N TYR A 82 2.02 -2.26 -17.40
CA TYR A 82 2.98 -1.76 -18.40
C TYR A 82 4.39 -1.67 -17.81
N ILE A 83 4.97 -2.83 -17.49
CA ILE A 83 6.43 -3.01 -17.38
C ILE A 83 6.93 -3.48 -18.74
#